data_AF-A0A946VU74-F1
#
_entry.id   AF-A0A946VU74-F1
#
_cell.length_a   1.000
_cell.length_b   1.000
_cell.length_c   1.000
_cell.angle_alpha   90.00
_cell.angle_beta   90.00
_cell.angle_gamma   90.00
#
_symmetry.space_group_name_H-M   'P 1'
#
loop_
_entity.id
_entity.type
_entity.pdbx_description
1 polymer ?
#
loop_
_entity_poly.entity_id
_entity_poly.type
_entity_poly.pdbx_seq_one_letter_code
_entity_poly.pdbx_strand_id
1 'polypeptide(L)' 'MYFDSLTALLNMDGHGAYVWGAYAISMFVIAVCIVQPLLRYRAELKRLAASRQPAHQLHPGDPDGLRERN' A
#
# COMPACT_ATOMS: atom_id res chain seq x y z
N MET A 1 -11.43 -37.02 -22.89
CA MET A 1 -11.04 -35.65 -23.31
C MET A 1 -11.30 -34.72 -22.13
N TYR A 2 -10.31 -34.52 -21.26
CA TYR A 2 -10.46 -33.71 -20.04
C TYR A 2 -10.21 -32.21 -20.30
N PHE A 3 -9.60 -31.87 -21.43
CA PHE A 3 -9.30 -30.49 -21.83
C PHE A 3 -10.49 -29.73 -22.45
N ASP A 4 -11.59 -30.40 -22.82
CA ASP A 4 -12.87 -29.73 -23.13
C ASP A 4 -13.52 -29.12 -21.86
N SER A 5 -13.17 -29.61 -20.67
CA SER A 5 -13.87 -29.25 -19.43
C SER A 5 -13.54 -27.85 -18.90
N LEU A 6 -12.34 -27.32 -19.14
CA LEU A 6 -11.96 -25.96 -18.73
C LEU A 6 -12.67 -24.91 -19.58
N THR A 7 -12.76 -25.16 -20.89
CA THR A 7 -13.53 -24.32 -21.81
C THR A 7 -15.03 -24.43 -21.52
N ALA A 8 -15.55 -25.60 -21.15
CA ALA A 8 -16.94 -25.76 -20.71
C ALA A 8 -17.23 -25.06 -19.36
N LEU A 9 -16.24 -24.98 -18.46
CA LEU A 9 -16.32 -24.18 -17.23
C LEU A 9 -16.36 -22.67 -17.53
N LEU A 10 -15.56 -22.23 -18.51
CA LEU A 10 -15.50 -20.85 -18.98
C LEU A 10 -16.69 -20.46 -19.85
N ASN A 11 -17.27 -21.41 -20.58
CA ASN A 11 -18.45 -21.27 -21.41
C ASN A 11 -19.60 -22.08 -20.84
N MET A 12 -19.89 -21.90 -19.54
CA MET A 12 -21.05 -22.46 -18.84
C MET A 12 -22.33 -22.16 -19.66
N ASP A 13 -22.66 -23.08 -20.56
CA ASP A 13 -23.76 -23.02 -21.53
C ASP A 13 -23.93 -21.65 -22.26
N GLY A 14 -22.82 -20.96 -22.54
CA GLY A 14 -22.81 -19.65 -23.22
C GLY A 14 -22.99 -18.43 -22.30
N HIS A 15 -23.04 -18.59 -20.98
CA HIS A 15 -23.21 -17.49 -20.01
C HIS A 15 -21.94 -17.18 -19.20
N GLY A 16 -20.87 -17.96 -19.38
CA GLY A 16 -19.67 -17.79 -18.58
C GLY A 16 -19.01 -16.41 -18.74
N ALA A 17 -19.13 -15.74 -19.89
CA ALA A 17 -18.64 -14.36 -20.07
C ALA A 17 -19.24 -13.37 -19.05
N TYR A 18 -20.53 -13.52 -18.69
CA TYR A 18 -21.17 -12.69 -17.67
C TYR A 18 -20.68 -13.02 -16.27
N VAL A 19 -20.55 -14.31 -15.95
CA VAL A 19 -20.07 -14.77 -14.64
C VAL A 19 -18.64 -14.29 -14.41
N TRP A 20 -17.74 -14.58 -15.35
CA TRP A 20 -16.34 -14.17 -15.28
C TRP A 20 -16.19 -12.66 -15.34
N GLY A 21 -17.03 -11.94 -16.09
CA GLY A 21 -17.08 -10.48 -16.07
C GLY A 21 -17.45 -9.92 -14.70
N ALA A 22 -18.50 -10.44 -14.06
CA ALA A 22 -18.91 -10.05 -12.71
C ALA A 22 -17.83 -10.37 -11.67
N TYR A 23 -17.19 -11.55 -11.76
CA TYR A 23 -16.06 -11.92 -10.92
C TYR A 23 -14.85 -10.99 -11.13
N ALA A 24 -14.51 -10.67 -12.38
CA ALA A 24 -13.40 -9.77 -12.70
C ALA A 24 -13.64 -8.37 -12.14
N ILE A 25 -14.85 -7.82 -12.32
CA ILE A 25 -15.22 -6.50 -11.77
C ILE A 25 -15.16 -6.54 -10.23
N SER A 26 -15.73 -7.57 -9.61
CA SER A 26 -15.72 -7.71 -8.15
C SER A 26 -14.28 -7.82 -7.60
N MET A 27 -13.45 -8.64 -8.23
CA MET A 27 -12.05 -8.81 -7.86
C MET A 27 -11.27 -7.51 -8.05
N PHE A 28 -11.57 -6.75 -9.11
CA PHE A 28 -10.97 -5.45 -9.37
C PHE A 28 -11.35 -4.43 -8.28
N VAL A 29 -12.63 -4.35 -7.90
CA VAL A 29 -13.09 -3.46 -6.82
C VAL A 29 -12.40 -3.80 -5.51
N ILE A 30 -12.33 -5.10 -5.14
CA ILE A 30 -11.62 -5.56 -3.95
C ILE A 30 -10.14 -5.20 -4.03
N ALA A 31 -9.49 -5.45 -5.17
CA ALA A 31 -8.09 -5.12 -5.37
C ALA A 31 -7.84 -3.61 -5.20
N VAL A 32 -8.66 -2.75 -5.79
CA VAL A 32 -8.56 -1.29 -5.62
C VAL A 32 -8.75 -0.90 -4.15
N CYS A 33 -9.72 -1.50 -3.45
CA CYS A 33 -9.99 -1.24 -2.05
C CYS A 33 -8.83 -1.64 -1.13
N ILE A 34 -8.03 -2.65 -1.50
CA ILE A 34 -6.83 -3.07 -0.75
C ILE A 34 -5.59 -2.26 -1.16
N VAL A 35 -5.43 -2.00 -2.45
CA VAL A 35 -4.26 -1.31 -3.01
C VAL A 35 -4.24 0.15 -2.58
N GLN A 36 -5.39 0.84 -2.57
CA GLN A 36 -5.47 2.24 -2.13
C GLN A 36 -4.94 2.50 -0.71
N PRO A 37 -5.40 1.80 0.35
CA PRO A 37 -4.87 2.00 1.69
C PRO A 37 -3.42 1.54 1.79
N LEU A 38 -3.00 0.50 1.05
CA LEU A 38 -1.62 0.03 1.07
C LEU A 38 -0.64 1.07 0.50
N LEU A 39 -0.98 1.73 -0.62
CA LEU A 39 -0.15 2.80 -1.17
C LEU A 39 -0.08 4.00 -0.23
N ARG A 40 -1.20 4.40 0.36
CA ARG A 40 -1.25 5.51 1.32
C ARG A 40 -0.42 5.22 2.57
N TYR A 41 -0.57 4.02 3.12
CA TYR A 41 0.17 3.59 4.30
C TYR A 41 1.69 3.61 4.09
N ARG A 42 2.16 3.15 2.91
CA ARG A 42 3.59 3.21 2.54
C ARG A 42 4.11 4.64 2.42
N ALA A 43 3.29 5.57 1.93
CA ALA A 43 3.66 6.98 1.84
C ALA A 43 3.78 7.62 3.24
N GLU A 44 2.85 7.33 4.15
CA GLU A 44 2.89 7.84 5.53
C GLU A 44 4.05 7.27 6.33
N LEU A 45 4.33 5.96 6.22
CA LEU A 45 5.51 5.34 6.82
C LEU A 45 6.82 6.01 6.39
N LYS A 46 6.93 6.39 5.10
CA LYS A 46 8.11 7.09 4.59
C LYS A 46 8.25 8.48 5.20
N ARG A 47 7.13 9.20 5.43
CA ARG A 47 7.12 10.50 6.11
C ARG A 47 7.54 10.36 7.57
N LEU A 48 7.01 9.38 8.29
CA LEU A 48 7.37 9.12 9.68
C LEU A 48 8.84 8.68 9.83
N ALA A 49 9.36 7.89 8.90
CA ALA A 49 10.77 7.50 8.87
C ALA A 49 11.70 8.70 8.60
N ALA A 50 11.28 9.65 7.77
CA ALA A 50 12.01 10.89 7.53
C ALA A 50 12.02 11.81 8.77
N SER A 51 10.90 11.89 9.50
CA SER A 51 10.80 12.68 10.74
C SER A 51 11.49 12.02 11.96
N ARG A 52 11.83 10.73 11.88
CA ARG A 52 12.64 10.01 12.87
C ARG A 52 14.14 10.19 12.66
N GLN A 53 14.58 11.04 11.73
CA GLN A 53 15.95 11.53 11.76
C GLN A 53 16.16 12.16 13.14
N PRO A 54 17.03 11.56 13.96
CA PRO A 54 17.12 11.90 15.36
C PRO A 54 17.49 13.37 15.44
N ALA A 55 16.63 14.15 16.10
CA ALA A 55 16.96 15.42 16.72
C ALA A 55 18.01 15.25 17.84
N HIS A 56 18.96 14.33 17.67
CA HIS A 56 20.19 14.21 18.43
C HIS A 56 21.29 15.13 17.88
N GLN A 57 20.96 16.04 16.95
CA GLN A 57 21.94 16.95 16.34
C GLN A 57 21.74 18.45 16.62
N LEU A 58 21.04 18.83 17.71
CA LEU A 58 21.07 20.21 18.20
C LEU A 58 21.25 20.29 19.73
N HIS A 59 22.34 19.68 20.22
CA HIS A 59 23.11 20.30 21.29
C HIS A 59 24.62 20.29 20.97
N PRO A 60 25.09 20.89 19.85
CA PRO A 60 26.50 21.21 19.70
C PRO A 60 26.77 22.58 20.31
N GLY A 61 27.14 22.58 21.59
CA GLY A 61 27.88 23.65 22.24
C GLY A 61 27.22 25.03 22.23
N ASP A 62 26.52 25.35 23.31
CA ASP A 62 26.42 26.74 23.74
C ASP A 62 27.57 27.04 24.73
N PRO A 63 28.69 27.63 24.27
CA PRO A 63 29.78 28.07 25.15
C PRO A 63 29.44 29.33 25.95
N ASP A 64 28.27 29.95 25.75
CA ASP A 64 27.94 31.26 26.31
C ASP A 64 27.28 31.19 27.70
N GLY A 65 26.86 30.01 28.16
CA GLY A 65 26.35 29.81 29.53
C GLY A 65 27.37 30.01 30.66
N LEU A 66 28.66 30.14 30.34
CA LEU A 66 29.74 30.41 31.31
C LEU A 66 30.17 31.89 31.35
N ARG A 67 29.61 32.74 30.48
CA ARG A 67 29.98 34.16 30.38
C ARG A 67 29.09 35.10 31.19
N GLU A 68 27.93 34.65 31.64
CA GLU A 68 27.00 35.47 32.43
C GLU A 68 27.15 35.31 33.96
N ARG A 69 28.16 34.58 34.43
CA ARG A 69 28.31 34.20 35.84
C ARG A 69 29.51 34.80 36.58
N ASN A 70 30.19 35.80 36.01
CA ASN A 70 31.34 36.48 36.62
C ASN A 70 31.19 38.00 36.53
#